data_AF-A0A842Y7X9-F1
#
_entry.id   AF-A0A842Y7X9-F1
#
_cell.length_a   1.000
_cell.length_b   1.000
_cell.length_c   1.000
_cell.angle_alpha   90.00
_cell.angle_beta   90.00
_cell.angle_gamma   90.00
#
_symmetry.space_group_name_H-M   'P 1'
#
loop_
_entity.id
_entity.type
_entity.pdbx_description
1 polymer ?
#
loop_
_entity_poly.entity_id
_entity_poly.type
_entity_poly.pdbx_seq_one_letter_code
_entity_poly.pdbx_strand_id
1 'polypeptide(L)'
;MVSIAIIGQEGSGRSSLSAKLGKKGNVSDITMYDFAKGEQILTIIDSSGYPASPKPLMTALGMSDIVLLCVPPSGMNAVTGECVIAVDLLGLTRGIIVQTMSDRSNPYELEVNTKQIRSLLKGTTARDWDIIPLSTTTFEGIEQLKEAINRFDKEVATKNLTMNDLPSRVVVDHSFNVKGIGSVILGRVIQGTIHKQDKVMVHPTGQEIEIRNIQMHDEDKTQAGTGSRVGLALKGIQAKDVDRGHIISNNEISSNEIELECSVSKFSQGLSVGSTLHLYVTLQSTPVKITKITRDGQDITEAPAGSVCRVLINAGEVISYNERDVFVLVDLNNKKQRLIARGLPA
;
A
#
# COMPACT_ATOMS: atom_id res chain seq x y z
N MET A 1 -14.22 8.96 1.67
CA MET A 1 -13.88 7.52 1.72
C MET A 1 -12.45 7.39 2.18
N VAL A 2 -12.20 6.51 3.14
CA VAL A 2 -10.86 6.27 3.69
C VAL A 2 -10.49 4.82 3.49
N SER A 3 -9.27 4.55 3.04
CA SER A 3 -8.73 3.18 3.00
C SER A 3 -7.71 2.95 4.12
N ILE A 4 -7.80 1.80 4.78
CA ILE A 4 -7.03 1.47 5.98
C ILE A 4 -6.31 0.15 5.75
N ALA A 5 -4.98 0.14 5.79
CA ALA A 5 -4.21 -1.09 5.81
C ALA A 5 -4.14 -1.64 7.23
N ILE A 6 -4.35 -2.95 7.41
CA ILE A 6 -4.12 -3.63 8.68
C ILE A 6 -2.95 -4.61 8.49
N ILE A 7 -1.88 -4.37 9.23
CA ILE A 7 -0.56 -5.01 9.05
C ILE A 7 0.04 -5.46 10.39
N GLY A 8 1.11 -6.26 10.36
CA GLY A 8 1.72 -6.85 11.55
C GLY A 8 2.07 -8.34 11.40
N GLN A 9 2.69 -8.91 12.43
CA GLN A 9 3.15 -10.31 12.44
C GLN A 9 2.00 -11.34 12.43
N GLU A 10 2.33 -12.60 12.17
CA GLU A 10 1.38 -13.71 12.35
C GLU A 10 0.90 -13.79 13.81
N GLY A 11 -0.37 -14.15 14.03
CA GLY A 11 -0.96 -14.20 15.37
C GLY A 11 -1.15 -12.84 16.04
N SER A 12 -0.94 -11.71 15.35
CA SER A 12 -1.15 -10.36 15.90
C SER A 12 -2.61 -9.93 16.00
N GLY A 13 -3.58 -10.75 15.57
CA GLY A 13 -5.01 -10.41 15.62
C GLY A 13 -5.50 -9.48 14.50
N ARG A 14 -4.69 -9.23 13.45
CA ARG A 14 -5.07 -8.44 12.25
C ARG A 14 -6.44 -8.78 11.71
N SER A 15 -6.64 -10.03 11.28
CA SER A 15 -7.89 -10.46 10.65
C SER A 15 -9.09 -10.38 11.60
N SER A 16 -8.89 -10.63 12.90
CA SER A 16 -9.93 -10.45 13.92
C SER A 16 -10.35 -8.99 14.02
N LEU A 17 -9.38 -8.06 14.03
CA LEU A 17 -9.66 -6.63 14.04
C LEU A 17 -10.37 -6.18 12.76
N SER A 18 -9.88 -6.61 11.58
CA SER A 18 -10.51 -6.29 10.29
C SER A 18 -11.98 -6.71 10.24
N ALA A 19 -12.29 -7.93 10.72
CA ALA A 19 -13.65 -8.45 10.78
C ALA A 19 -14.57 -7.71 11.78
N LYS A 20 -14.01 -7.00 12.77
CA LYS A 20 -14.79 -6.14 13.68
C LYS A 20 -15.03 -4.75 13.12
N LEU A 21 -14.19 -4.29 12.20
CA LEU A 21 -14.28 -2.96 11.62
C LEU A 21 -15.13 -2.90 10.35
N GLY A 22 -15.30 -4.01 9.62
CA GLY A 22 -16.09 -4.05 8.39
C GLY A 22 -16.64 -5.42 8.02
N LYS A 23 -17.55 -5.43 7.05
CA LYS A 23 -18.10 -6.64 6.44
C LYS A 23 -17.09 -7.19 5.43
N LYS A 24 -16.78 -8.49 5.51
CA LYS A 24 -15.85 -9.16 4.61
C LYS A 24 -16.33 -9.08 3.15
N GLY A 25 -15.44 -8.61 2.27
CA GLY A 25 -15.63 -8.49 0.83
C GLY A 25 -14.68 -9.41 0.05
N ASN A 26 -14.03 -8.88 -0.99
CA ASN A 26 -13.11 -9.63 -1.84
C ASN A 26 -11.95 -10.27 -1.06
N VAL A 27 -11.61 -11.50 -1.43
CA VAL A 27 -10.52 -12.28 -0.82
C VAL A 27 -9.56 -12.73 -1.92
N SER A 28 -8.29 -12.38 -1.76
CA SER A 28 -7.15 -12.89 -2.51
C SER A 28 -6.00 -13.15 -1.54
N ASP A 29 -4.76 -12.89 -1.95
CA ASP A 29 -3.62 -12.66 -1.06
C ASP A 29 -3.79 -11.48 -0.07
N ILE A 30 -4.74 -10.56 -0.33
CA ILE A 30 -5.26 -9.57 0.62
C ILE A 30 -6.75 -9.80 0.86
N THR A 31 -7.26 -9.41 2.02
CA THR A 31 -8.70 -9.53 2.33
C THR A 31 -9.29 -8.15 2.57
N MET A 32 -10.37 -7.84 1.84
CA MET A 32 -11.07 -6.57 1.95
C MET A 32 -12.21 -6.67 2.97
N TYR A 33 -12.40 -5.62 3.75
CA TYR A 33 -13.58 -5.45 4.60
C TYR A 33 -14.15 -4.05 4.42
N ASP A 34 -15.44 -3.94 4.14
CA ASP A 34 -16.08 -2.67 3.84
C ASP A 34 -17.04 -2.27 4.96
N PHE A 35 -17.03 -1.00 5.33
CA PHE A 35 -17.97 -0.41 6.27
C PHE A 35 -18.59 0.84 5.67
N ALA A 36 -19.92 0.92 5.70
CA ALA A 36 -20.67 2.08 5.26
C ALA A 36 -21.74 2.42 6.32
N LYS A 37 -21.73 3.66 6.81
CA LYS A 37 -22.77 4.20 7.69
C LYS A 37 -22.98 5.69 7.39
N GLY A 38 -24.13 6.01 6.78
CA GLY A 38 -24.35 7.36 6.27
C GLY A 38 -23.33 7.70 5.19
N GLU A 39 -22.69 8.87 5.29
CA GLU A 39 -21.63 9.30 4.37
C GLU A 39 -20.25 8.72 4.71
N GLN A 40 -20.11 8.10 5.88
CA GLN A 40 -18.84 7.51 6.28
C GLN A 40 -18.65 6.15 5.58
N ILE A 41 -17.55 6.07 4.84
CA ILE A 41 -17.19 4.89 4.06
C ILE A 41 -15.72 4.54 4.32
N LEU A 42 -15.50 3.33 4.83
CA LEU A 42 -14.18 2.78 5.11
C LEU A 42 -13.96 1.50 4.29
N THR A 43 -12.78 1.40 3.69
CA THR A 43 -12.27 0.18 3.07
C THR A 43 -11.07 -0.30 3.87
N ILE A 44 -11.16 -1.47 4.47
CA ILE A 44 -10.09 -2.08 5.25
C ILE A 44 -9.40 -3.15 4.40
N ILE A 45 -8.08 -3.14 4.40
CA ILE A 45 -7.22 -3.99 3.59
C ILE A 45 -6.33 -4.81 4.53
N ASP A 46 -6.75 -6.04 4.82
CA ASP A 46 -5.98 -6.99 5.60
C ASP A 46 -4.90 -7.62 4.72
N SER A 47 -3.65 -7.52 5.16
CA SER A 47 -2.48 -8.11 4.53
C SER A 47 -2.38 -9.63 4.83
N SER A 48 -3.46 -10.37 4.52
CA SER A 48 -3.67 -11.77 4.95
C SER A 48 -2.60 -12.75 4.46
N GLY A 49 -1.97 -12.51 3.31
CA GLY A 49 -0.87 -13.33 2.79
C GLY A 49 0.53 -12.98 3.33
N TYR A 50 0.64 -11.94 4.17
CA TYR A 50 1.88 -11.56 4.85
C TYR A 50 1.99 -12.32 6.20
N PRO A 51 3.16 -12.87 6.59
CA PRO A 51 4.51 -12.58 6.10
C PRO A 51 5.09 -13.51 5.02
N ALA A 52 4.33 -14.50 4.55
CA ALA A 52 4.80 -15.48 3.57
C ALA A 52 5.36 -14.81 2.29
N SER A 53 4.72 -13.73 1.84
CA SER A 53 5.21 -12.86 0.77
C SER A 53 5.16 -11.39 1.22
N PRO A 54 6.06 -10.51 0.75
CA PRO A 54 5.94 -9.06 0.97
C PRO A 54 4.86 -8.42 0.08
N LYS A 55 4.43 -9.07 -1.02
CA LYS A 55 3.44 -8.50 -1.96
C LYS A 55 2.11 -8.09 -1.29
N PRO A 56 1.49 -8.88 -0.40
CA PRO A 56 0.27 -8.48 0.31
C PRO A 56 0.45 -7.26 1.21
N LEU A 57 1.62 -7.14 1.85
CA LEU A 57 1.97 -5.97 2.66
C LEU A 57 2.08 -4.72 1.77
N MET A 58 2.87 -4.80 0.70
CA MET A 58 3.06 -3.68 -0.23
C MET A 58 1.75 -3.27 -0.91
N THR A 59 0.91 -4.24 -1.29
CA THR A 59 -0.41 -3.98 -1.88
C THR A 59 -1.33 -3.27 -0.88
N ALA A 60 -1.41 -3.76 0.36
CA ALA A 60 -2.25 -3.13 1.38
C ALA A 60 -1.80 -1.69 1.68
N LEU A 61 -0.50 -1.48 1.86
CA LEU A 61 0.07 -0.16 2.11
C LEU A 61 -0.15 0.81 0.93
N GLY A 62 0.12 0.36 -0.30
CA GLY A 62 -0.02 1.17 -1.51
C GLY A 62 -1.46 1.60 -1.84
N MET A 63 -2.46 0.91 -1.27
CA MET A 63 -3.87 1.25 -1.42
C MET A 63 -4.47 2.03 -0.23
N SER A 64 -3.70 2.28 0.82
CA SER A 64 -4.20 2.82 2.09
C SER A 64 -3.86 4.29 2.33
N ASP A 65 -4.75 4.98 3.03
CA ASP A 65 -4.54 6.34 3.55
C ASP A 65 -4.02 6.34 4.99
N ILE A 66 -4.38 5.31 5.76
CA ILE A 66 -4.08 5.09 7.16
C ILE A 66 -3.56 3.66 7.35
N VAL A 67 -2.57 3.49 8.23
CA VAL A 67 -2.03 2.18 8.59
C VAL A 67 -2.34 1.84 10.04
N LEU A 68 -2.89 0.65 10.30
CA LEU A 68 -2.99 0.06 11.63
C LEU A 68 -1.94 -1.05 11.75
N LEU A 69 -0.93 -0.84 12.58
CA LEU A 69 0.09 -1.85 12.88
C LEU A 69 -0.30 -2.61 14.15
N CYS A 70 -0.75 -3.86 13.99
CA CYS A 70 -1.14 -4.72 15.10
C CYS A 70 0.10 -5.33 15.77
N VAL A 71 0.22 -5.11 17.09
CA VAL A 71 1.27 -5.65 17.94
C VAL A 71 0.62 -6.50 19.04
N PRO A 72 0.84 -7.83 19.07
CA PRO A 72 0.27 -8.68 20.11
C PRO A 72 0.98 -8.49 21.46
N PRO A 73 0.49 -9.12 22.56
CA PRO A 73 1.12 -9.06 23.88
C PRO A 73 2.58 -9.52 23.91
N SER A 74 2.99 -10.41 23.00
CA SER A 74 4.38 -10.85 22.86
C SER A 74 5.32 -9.78 22.29
N GLY A 75 4.78 -8.60 21.92
CA GLY A 75 5.55 -7.47 21.41
C GLY A 75 5.91 -7.60 19.94
N MET A 76 6.79 -6.68 19.51
CA MET A 76 7.28 -6.62 18.14
C MET A 76 8.38 -7.67 17.90
N ASN A 77 8.26 -8.44 16.82
CA ASN A 77 9.35 -9.29 16.32
C ASN A 77 9.96 -8.73 15.02
N ALA A 78 10.83 -9.50 14.36
CA ALA A 78 11.46 -9.12 13.08
C ALA A 78 10.44 -8.82 11.96
N VAL A 79 9.32 -9.55 11.92
CA VAL A 79 8.23 -9.34 10.95
C VAL A 79 7.52 -8.01 11.20
N THR A 80 7.24 -7.70 12.46
CA THR A 80 6.69 -6.40 12.83
C THR A 80 7.69 -5.25 12.58
N GLY A 81 8.98 -5.49 12.77
CA GLY A 81 10.04 -4.55 12.39
C GLY A 81 10.11 -4.32 10.86
N GLU A 82 9.93 -5.37 10.07
CA GLU A 82 9.86 -5.27 8.61
C GLU A 82 8.66 -4.43 8.16
N CYS A 83 7.50 -4.54 8.82
CA CYS A 83 6.34 -3.66 8.61
C CYS A 83 6.68 -2.19 8.85
N VAL A 84 7.39 -1.88 9.94
CA VAL A 84 7.82 -0.50 10.26
C VAL A 84 8.75 0.04 9.17
N ILE A 85 9.68 -0.77 8.67
CA ILE A 85 10.58 -0.35 7.60
C ILE A 85 9.81 -0.13 6.29
N ALA A 86 8.83 -0.97 5.96
CA ALA A 86 8.00 -0.76 4.78
C ALA A 86 7.20 0.56 4.84
N VAL A 87 6.60 0.86 5.99
CA VAL A 87 5.92 2.14 6.28
C VAL A 87 6.87 3.32 6.11
N ASP A 88 8.09 3.20 6.63
CA ASP A 88 9.12 4.24 6.56
C ASP A 88 9.60 4.50 5.13
N LEU A 89 9.93 3.44 4.38
CA LEU A 89 10.36 3.55 2.99
C LEU A 89 9.26 4.15 2.11
N LEU A 90 8.00 3.79 2.32
CA LEU A 90 6.87 4.40 1.61
C LEU A 90 6.57 5.84 2.06
N GLY A 91 7.11 6.28 3.20
CA GLY A 91 6.87 7.62 3.74
C GLY A 91 5.46 7.80 4.30
N LEU A 92 4.85 6.73 4.82
CA LEU A 92 3.48 6.76 5.33
C LEU A 92 3.46 7.34 6.74
N THR A 93 2.81 8.49 6.91
CA THR A 93 2.83 9.25 8.17
C THR A 93 1.56 9.08 9.01
N ARG A 94 0.46 8.61 8.41
CA ARG A 94 -0.82 8.43 9.09
C ARG A 94 -0.99 6.98 9.52
N GLY A 95 -0.94 6.75 10.83
CA GLY A 95 -1.16 5.42 11.35
C GLY A 95 -1.29 5.36 12.86
N ILE A 96 -1.62 4.17 13.33
CA ILE A 96 -1.88 3.85 14.72
C ILE A 96 -1.23 2.49 15.01
N ILE A 97 -0.54 2.39 16.13
CA ILE A 97 -0.13 1.10 16.69
C ILE A 97 -1.28 0.55 17.52
N VAL A 98 -1.75 -0.64 17.18
CA VAL A 98 -2.82 -1.31 17.93
C VAL A 98 -2.19 -2.42 18.75
N GLN A 99 -2.12 -2.24 20.08
CA GLN A 99 -1.72 -3.30 21.00
C GLN A 99 -2.91 -4.26 21.17
N THR A 100 -2.96 -5.28 20.33
CA THR A 100 -4.10 -6.20 20.24
C THR A 100 -4.12 -7.19 21.40
N MET A 101 -5.30 -7.79 21.63
CA MET A 101 -5.53 -8.77 22.70
C MET A 101 -5.18 -8.22 24.09
N SER A 102 -5.52 -6.95 24.33
CA SER A 102 -5.22 -6.28 25.60
C SER A 102 -5.83 -6.98 26.81
N ASP A 103 -6.91 -7.75 26.62
CA ASP A 103 -7.52 -8.62 27.65
C ASP A 103 -6.58 -9.71 28.20
N ARG A 104 -5.45 -9.97 27.51
CA ARG A 104 -4.42 -10.93 27.92
C ARG A 104 -3.23 -10.28 28.62
N SER A 105 -3.29 -8.97 28.86
CA SER A 105 -2.22 -8.22 29.49
C SER A 105 -2.75 -7.39 30.65
N ASN A 106 -1.94 -7.23 31.70
CA ASN A 106 -2.24 -6.28 32.76
C ASN A 106 -1.74 -4.86 32.40
N PRO A 107 -2.18 -3.80 33.11
CA PRO A 107 -1.78 -2.42 32.79
C PRO A 107 -0.26 -2.17 32.78
N TYR A 108 0.49 -2.83 33.65
CA TYR A 108 1.95 -2.70 33.72
C TYR A 108 2.62 -3.29 32.47
N GLU A 109 2.18 -4.46 32.01
CA GLU A 109 2.67 -5.08 30.77
C GLU A 109 2.41 -4.21 29.54
N LEU A 110 1.22 -3.61 29.45
CA LEU A 110 0.87 -2.68 28.37
C LEU A 110 1.79 -1.45 28.35
N GLU A 111 2.10 -0.88 29.52
CA GLU A 111 3.01 0.26 29.66
C GLU A 111 4.45 -0.11 29.26
N VAL A 112 4.95 -1.26 29.69
CA VAL A 112 6.27 -1.77 29.31
C VAL A 112 6.36 -1.97 27.79
N ASN A 113 5.36 -2.63 27.20
CA ASN A 113 5.32 -2.84 25.75
C ASN A 113 5.22 -1.50 24.99
N THR A 114 4.47 -0.52 25.52
CA THR A 114 4.39 0.84 24.95
C THR A 114 5.76 1.51 24.90
N LYS A 115 6.54 1.44 26.00
CA LYS A 115 7.91 2.00 26.06
C LYS A 115 8.84 1.32 25.06
N GLN A 116 8.74 0.00 24.92
CA GLN A 116 9.52 -0.78 23.95
C GLN A 116 9.19 -0.39 22.51
N ILE A 117 7.90 -0.34 22.15
CA ILE A 117 7.41 0.12 20.84
C ILE A 117 7.97 1.52 20.55
N ARG A 118 7.77 2.48 21.45
CA ARG A 118 8.27 3.86 21.27
C ARG A 118 9.77 3.91 21.03
N SER A 119 10.55 3.08 21.73
CA SER A 119 12.00 3.01 21.52
C SER A 119 12.36 2.48 20.14
N LEU A 120 11.65 1.47 19.63
CA LEU A 120 11.89 0.87 18.33
C LEU A 120 11.47 1.76 17.16
N LEU A 121 10.46 2.61 17.35
CA LEU A 121 9.99 3.53 16.31
C LEU A 121 10.80 4.83 16.21
N LYS A 122 11.81 5.04 17.08
CA LYS A 122 12.64 6.26 17.03
C LYS A 122 13.30 6.41 15.66
N GLY A 123 13.15 7.59 15.07
CA GLY A 123 13.76 7.93 13.78
C GLY A 123 13.03 7.37 12.56
N THR A 124 11.84 6.79 12.72
CA THR A 124 10.96 6.39 11.61
C THR A 124 9.77 7.35 11.48
N THR A 125 9.06 7.26 10.36
CA THR A 125 7.77 7.94 10.12
C THR A 125 6.67 7.57 11.13
N ALA A 126 6.78 6.41 11.79
CA ALA A 126 5.81 5.93 12.76
C ALA A 126 6.09 6.37 14.21
N ARG A 127 7.16 7.13 14.46
CA ARG A 127 7.62 7.49 15.83
C ARG A 127 6.55 8.16 16.71
N ASP A 128 5.67 8.93 16.08
CA ASP A 128 4.66 9.77 16.74
C ASP A 128 3.24 9.17 16.63
N TRP A 129 3.09 7.96 16.09
CA TRP A 129 1.77 7.32 15.97
C TRP A 129 1.13 7.06 17.32
N ASP A 130 -0.19 7.17 17.41
CA ASP A 130 -0.93 6.79 18.61
C ASP A 130 -0.72 5.30 18.91
N ILE A 131 -0.63 4.94 20.20
CA ILE A 131 -0.56 3.54 20.65
C ILE A 131 -1.83 3.27 21.44
N ILE A 132 -2.67 2.37 20.94
CA ILE A 132 -3.99 2.09 21.51
C ILE A 132 -4.05 0.60 21.91
N PRO A 133 -4.17 0.28 23.21
CA PRO A 133 -4.51 -1.06 23.65
C PRO A 133 -5.96 -1.39 23.30
N LEU A 134 -6.19 -2.58 22.76
CA LEU A 134 -7.49 -3.00 22.25
C LEU A 134 -7.70 -4.51 22.39
N SER A 135 -8.94 -4.89 22.67
CA SER A 135 -9.40 -6.27 22.60
C SER A 135 -10.60 -6.40 21.66
N THR A 136 -10.52 -7.31 20.70
CA THR A 136 -11.68 -7.69 19.87
C THR A 136 -12.61 -8.68 20.59
N THR A 137 -12.26 -9.11 21.81
CA THR A 137 -13.05 -10.02 22.66
C THR A 137 -13.89 -9.23 23.65
N THR A 138 -13.29 -8.31 24.40
CA THR A 138 -13.98 -7.45 25.39
C THR A 138 -14.47 -6.14 24.79
N PHE A 139 -14.02 -5.79 23.58
CA PHE A 139 -14.31 -4.53 22.86
C PHE A 139 -13.71 -3.27 23.49
N GLU A 140 -12.89 -3.40 24.54
CA GLU A 140 -12.09 -2.30 25.06
C GLU A 140 -11.14 -1.76 23.98
N GLY A 141 -10.96 -0.44 23.91
CA GLY A 141 -10.08 0.21 22.93
C GLY A 141 -10.72 0.46 21.57
N ILE A 142 -11.85 -0.19 21.24
CA ILE A 142 -12.48 -0.11 19.90
C ILE A 142 -13.01 1.29 19.61
N GLU A 143 -13.68 1.93 20.57
CA GLU A 143 -14.20 3.29 20.37
C GLU A 143 -13.06 4.31 20.29
N GLN A 144 -12.02 4.18 21.13
CA GLN A 144 -10.82 5.02 21.01
C GLN A 144 -10.14 4.87 19.64
N LEU A 145 -10.07 3.65 19.11
CA LEU A 145 -9.53 3.40 17.76
C LEU A 145 -10.37 4.08 16.68
N LYS A 146 -11.70 3.97 16.74
CA LYS A 146 -12.61 4.63 15.78
C LYS A 146 -12.47 6.15 15.84
N GLU A 147 -12.37 6.73 17.03
CA GLU A 147 -12.11 8.16 17.20
C GLU A 147 -10.79 8.59 16.57
N ALA A 148 -9.73 7.80 16.75
CA ALA A 148 -8.43 8.07 16.14
C ALA A 148 -8.48 7.97 14.59
N ILE A 149 -9.17 6.97 14.05
CA ILE A 149 -9.41 6.85 12.60
C ILE A 149 -10.19 8.06 12.07
N ASN A 150 -11.22 8.51 12.79
CA ASN A 150 -12.04 9.67 12.42
C ASN A 150 -11.24 10.99 12.41
N ARG A 151 -10.18 11.12 13.21
CA ARG A 151 -9.29 12.29 13.14
C ARG A 151 -8.59 12.37 11.78
N PHE A 152 -8.07 11.23 11.30
CA PHE A 152 -7.41 11.16 10.01
C PHE A 152 -8.36 11.32 8.82
N ASP A 153 -9.62 10.92 8.94
CA ASP A 153 -10.62 11.01 7.86
C ASP A 153 -10.71 12.44 7.27
N LYS A 154 -10.74 13.46 8.14
CA LYS A 154 -10.78 14.87 7.71
C LYS A 154 -9.51 15.30 6.97
N GLU A 155 -8.35 14.88 7.45
CA GLU A 155 -7.06 15.19 6.82
C GLU A 155 -6.94 14.50 5.45
N VAL A 156 -7.39 13.25 5.37
CA VAL A 156 -7.41 12.46 4.13
C VAL A 156 -8.36 13.09 3.11
N ALA A 157 -9.58 13.44 3.51
CA ALA A 157 -10.54 14.11 2.65
C ALA A 157 -9.96 15.43 2.10
N THR A 158 -9.37 16.26 2.95
CA THR A 158 -8.76 17.53 2.55
C THR A 158 -7.62 17.30 1.56
N LYS A 159 -6.72 16.35 1.83
CA LYS A 159 -5.62 16.00 0.91
C LYS A 159 -6.18 15.53 -0.44
N ASN A 160 -7.18 14.67 -0.45
CA ASN A 160 -7.73 14.11 -1.68
C ASN A 160 -8.37 15.18 -2.57
N LEU A 161 -9.06 16.18 -1.97
CA LEU A 161 -9.60 17.31 -2.71
C LEU A 161 -8.52 18.07 -3.50
N THR A 162 -7.33 18.28 -2.91
CA THR A 162 -6.21 18.96 -3.60
C THR A 162 -5.64 18.18 -4.79
N MET A 163 -5.97 16.88 -4.92
CA MET A 163 -5.48 16.02 -5.99
C MET A 163 -6.52 15.77 -7.09
N ASN A 164 -7.76 16.23 -6.93
CA ASN A 164 -8.86 15.98 -7.88
C ASN A 164 -8.69 16.66 -9.23
N ASP A 165 -7.94 17.76 -9.28
CA ASP A 165 -7.64 18.51 -10.51
C ASP A 165 -6.40 17.98 -11.26
N LEU A 166 -5.69 16.99 -10.69
CA LEU A 166 -4.60 16.31 -11.37
C LEU A 166 -5.14 15.36 -12.46
N PRO A 167 -4.32 14.96 -13.45
CA PRO A 167 -4.70 13.91 -14.39
C PRO A 167 -5.15 12.64 -13.67
N SER A 168 -6.29 12.09 -14.09
CA SER A 168 -6.90 10.92 -13.45
C SER A 168 -6.01 9.69 -13.55
N ARG A 169 -5.80 9.02 -12.42
CA ARG A 169 -5.10 7.74 -12.33
C ARG A 169 -5.87 6.78 -11.44
N VAL A 170 -6.18 5.59 -11.95
CA VAL A 170 -6.80 4.50 -11.19
C VAL A 170 -5.84 3.32 -11.18
N VAL A 171 -5.48 2.82 -10.01
CA VAL A 171 -4.71 1.59 -9.89
C VAL A 171 -5.66 0.40 -9.73
N VAL A 172 -5.44 -0.65 -10.51
CA VAL A 172 -6.31 -1.84 -10.53
C VAL A 172 -5.87 -2.84 -9.46
N ASP A 173 -6.82 -3.28 -8.63
CA ASP A 173 -6.60 -4.32 -7.61
C ASP A 173 -7.17 -5.70 -8.00
N HIS A 174 -8.27 -5.72 -8.75
CA HIS A 174 -8.88 -6.94 -9.30
C HIS A 174 -9.50 -6.69 -10.69
N SER A 175 -9.58 -7.73 -11.51
CA SER A 175 -10.29 -7.75 -12.79
C SER A 175 -11.07 -9.05 -12.95
N PHE A 176 -12.26 -8.98 -13.52
CA PHE A 176 -13.09 -10.15 -13.80
C PHE A 176 -14.17 -9.82 -14.84
N ASN A 177 -14.71 -10.85 -15.49
CA ASN A 177 -15.79 -10.67 -16.45
C ASN A 177 -17.15 -10.88 -15.76
N VAL A 178 -18.07 -9.93 -15.90
CA VAL A 178 -19.44 -10.05 -15.39
C VAL A 178 -20.41 -10.28 -16.55
N LYS A 179 -21.21 -11.35 -16.46
CA LYS A 179 -22.16 -11.74 -17.51
C LYS A 179 -23.12 -10.58 -17.81
N GLY A 180 -23.19 -10.18 -19.08
CA GLY A 180 -24.05 -9.08 -19.55
C GLY A 180 -23.47 -7.68 -19.39
N ILE A 181 -22.43 -7.50 -18.56
CA ILE A 181 -21.73 -6.21 -18.39
C ILE A 181 -20.44 -6.19 -19.22
N GLY A 182 -19.68 -7.29 -19.18
CA GLY A 182 -18.36 -7.41 -19.81
C GLY A 182 -17.22 -7.30 -18.81
N SER A 183 -16.12 -6.69 -19.23
CA SER A 183 -14.93 -6.50 -18.39
C SER A 183 -15.22 -5.54 -17.24
N VAL A 184 -15.03 -6.00 -16.02
CA VAL A 184 -15.15 -5.20 -14.80
C VAL A 184 -13.82 -5.24 -14.06
N ILE A 185 -13.39 -4.07 -13.59
CA ILE A 185 -12.24 -3.96 -12.69
C ILE A 185 -12.67 -3.37 -11.35
N LEU A 186 -11.94 -3.71 -10.30
CA LEU A 186 -11.95 -3.00 -9.03
C LEU A 186 -10.62 -2.28 -8.89
N GLY A 187 -10.66 -1.04 -8.44
CA GLY A 187 -9.47 -0.22 -8.28
C GLY A 187 -9.66 0.94 -7.34
N ARG A 188 -8.59 1.71 -7.14
CA ARG A 188 -8.60 2.94 -6.35
C ARG A 188 -8.17 4.11 -7.22
N VAL A 189 -8.96 5.18 -7.21
CA VAL A 189 -8.57 6.47 -7.80
C VAL A 189 -7.48 7.08 -6.92
N ILE A 190 -6.23 7.09 -7.39
CA ILE A 190 -5.08 7.57 -6.60
C ILE A 190 -4.81 9.06 -6.80
N GLN A 191 -5.29 9.63 -7.91
CA GLN A 191 -5.34 11.07 -8.16
C GLN A 191 -6.34 11.39 -9.29
N GLY A 192 -6.75 12.66 -9.37
CA GLY A 192 -7.69 13.17 -10.34
C GLY A 192 -9.13 12.73 -10.12
N THR A 193 -9.96 12.96 -11.13
CA THR A 193 -11.37 12.58 -11.14
C THR A 193 -11.70 11.86 -12.45
N ILE A 194 -12.27 10.67 -12.36
CA ILE A 194 -12.78 9.92 -13.51
C ILE A 194 -14.27 10.16 -13.68
N HIS A 195 -14.74 10.15 -14.92
CA HIS A 195 -16.13 10.30 -15.30
C HIS A 195 -16.59 9.13 -16.14
N LYS A 196 -17.89 8.84 -16.05
CA LYS A 196 -18.54 7.92 -16.98
C LYS A 196 -18.35 8.46 -18.41
N GLN A 197 -18.09 7.57 -19.35
CA GLN A 197 -17.77 7.82 -20.75
C GLN A 197 -16.35 8.37 -21.02
N ASP A 198 -15.51 8.50 -20.00
CA ASP A 198 -14.10 8.84 -20.21
C ASP A 198 -13.43 7.81 -21.12
N LYS A 199 -12.62 8.33 -22.06
CA LYS A 199 -11.71 7.55 -22.89
C LYS A 199 -10.30 7.67 -22.32
N VAL A 200 -9.75 6.56 -21.88
CA VAL A 200 -8.48 6.49 -21.15
C VAL A 200 -7.70 5.26 -21.59
N MET A 201 -6.40 5.22 -21.31
CA MET A 201 -5.57 4.06 -21.63
C MET A 201 -5.39 3.15 -20.41
N VAL A 202 -5.20 1.86 -20.67
CA VAL A 202 -4.74 0.88 -19.69
C VAL A 202 -3.25 0.66 -19.88
N HIS A 203 -2.47 0.88 -18.84
CA HIS A 203 -1.02 0.70 -18.82
C HIS A 203 -0.65 -0.56 -18.02
N PRO A 204 0.36 -1.34 -18.45
CA PRO A 204 1.28 -1.11 -19.56
C PRO A 204 0.77 -1.54 -20.95
N THR A 205 -0.48 -2.04 -21.08
CA THR A 205 -0.96 -2.64 -22.35
C THR A 205 -1.12 -1.64 -23.49
N GLY A 206 -1.27 -0.35 -23.19
CA GLY A 206 -1.49 0.72 -24.16
C GLY A 206 -2.86 0.69 -24.83
N GLN A 207 -3.79 -0.13 -24.31
CA GLN A 207 -5.12 -0.28 -24.91
C GLN A 207 -6.03 0.88 -24.49
N GLU A 208 -6.63 1.56 -25.46
CA GLU A 208 -7.69 2.56 -25.22
C GLU A 208 -8.98 1.87 -24.78
N ILE A 209 -9.57 2.37 -23.71
CA ILE A 209 -10.84 1.90 -23.17
C ILE A 209 -11.82 3.05 -22.98
N GLU A 210 -13.11 2.70 -22.84
CA GLU A 210 -14.17 3.63 -22.43
C GLU A 210 -14.76 3.16 -21.09
N ILE A 211 -14.86 4.07 -20.10
CA ILE A 211 -15.50 3.79 -18.81
C ILE A 211 -17.02 3.82 -19.00
N ARG A 212 -17.66 2.65 -19.16
CA ARG A 212 -19.11 2.55 -19.39
C ARG A 212 -19.93 2.83 -18.14
N ASN A 213 -19.42 2.46 -16.96
CA ASN A 213 -20.10 2.67 -15.70
C ASN A 213 -19.09 2.77 -14.55
N ILE A 214 -19.42 3.57 -13.53
CA ILE A 214 -18.66 3.70 -12.30
C ILE A 214 -19.58 3.30 -11.16
N GLN A 215 -19.13 2.38 -10.30
CA GLN A 215 -19.83 1.98 -9.09
C GLN A 215 -18.97 2.22 -7.85
N MET A 216 -19.61 2.71 -6.79
CA MET A 216 -19.03 2.83 -5.46
C MET A 216 -20.06 2.34 -4.45
N HIS A 217 -19.72 1.32 -3.65
CA HIS A 217 -20.61 0.76 -2.63
C HIS A 217 -22.00 0.37 -3.17
N ASP A 218 -22.01 -0.41 -4.25
CA ASP A 218 -23.22 -0.90 -4.92
C ASP A 218 -24.12 0.20 -5.52
N GLU A 219 -23.66 1.44 -5.56
CA GLU A 219 -24.35 2.57 -6.18
C GLU A 219 -23.64 3.04 -7.46
N ASP A 220 -24.41 3.24 -8.53
CA ASP A 220 -23.93 3.87 -9.76
C ASP A 220 -23.62 5.35 -9.52
N LYS A 221 -22.50 5.79 -10.09
CA LYS A 221 -22.00 7.17 -9.98
C LYS A 221 -21.65 7.71 -11.37
N THR A 222 -21.79 9.01 -11.54
CA THR A 222 -21.38 9.70 -12.79
C THR A 222 -19.89 10.03 -12.80
N GLN A 223 -19.28 10.14 -11.62
CA GLN A 223 -17.85 10.43 -11.45
C GLN A 223 -17.33 9.85 -10.13
N ALA A 224 -16.01 9.68 -10.04
CA ALA A 224 -15.32 9.33 -8.81
C ALA A 224 -13.97 10.06 -8.71
N GLY A 225 -13.77 10.77 -7.60
CA GLY A 225 -12.54 11.52 -7.31
C GLY A 225 -11.51 10.71 -6.53
N THR A 226 -10.39 11.35 -6.23
CA THR A 226 -9.25 10.79 -5.51
C THR A 226 -9.66 10.15 -4.17
N GLY A 227 -9.10 8.98 -3.89
CA GLY A 227 -9.36 8.19 -2.68
C GLY A 227 -10.57 7.27 -2.77
N SER A 228 -11.34 7.34 -3.85
CA SER A 228 -12.48 6.47 -4.10
C SER A 228 -12.02 5.07 -4.50
N ARG A 229 -12.61 4.05 -3.89
CA ARG A 229 -12.56 2.68 -4.41
C ARG A 229 -13.76 2.46 -5.33
N VAL A 230 -13.47 2.02 -6.55
CA VAL A 230 -14.42 1.99 -7.66
C VAL A 230 -14.50 0.61 -8.29
N GLY A 231 -15.71 0.23 -8.71
CA GLY A 231 -15.93 -0.80 -9.72
C GLY A 231 -16.17 -0.13 -11.07
N LEU A 232 -15.36 -0.44 -12.09
CA LEU A 232 -15.50 0.13 -13.42
C LEU A 232 -15.90 -0.93 -14.43
N ALA A 233 -17.00 -0.70 -15.15
CA ALA A 233 -17.34 -1.49 -16.33
C ALA A 233 -16.63 -0.88 -17.55
N LEU A 234 -15.78 -1.66 -18.22
CA LEU A 234 -14.93 -1.19 -19.30
C LEU A 234 -15.39 -1.72 -20.66
N LYS A 235 -15.17 -0.92 -21.70
CA LYS A 235 -15.29 -1.31 -23.11
C LYS A 235 -13.94 -1.16 -23.79
N GLY A 236 -13.62 -2.07 -24.72
CA GLY A 236 -12.36 -2.03 -25.47
C GLY A 236 -11.27 -2.97 -24.93
N ILE A 237 -11.50 -3.62 -23.78
CA ILE A 237 -10.55 -4.56 -23.17
C ILE A 237 -11.26 -5.78 -22.58
N GLN A 238 -10.59 -6.93 -22.56
CA GLN A 238 -11.07 -8.13 -21.83
C GLN A 238 -10.47 -8.15 -20.42
N ALA A 239 -11.22 -8.66 -19.45
CA ALA A 239 -10.75 -8.69 -18.06
C ALA A 239 -9.43 -9.48 -17.89
N LYS A 240 -9.22 -10.53 -18.70
CA LYS A 240 -8.00 -11.33 -18.70
C LYS A 240 -6.74 -10.57 -19.17
N ASP A 241 -6.91 -9.43 -19.83
CA ASP A 241 -5.83 -8.59 -20.34
C ASP A 241 -5.51 -7.44 -19.34
N VAL A 242 -6.15 -7.45 -18.16
CA VAL A 242 -5.92 -6.48 -17.09
C VAL A 242 -5.48 -7.22 -15.83
N ASP A 243 -4.26 -6.96 -15.39
CA ASP A 243 -3.74 -7.50 -14.14
C ASP A 243 -3.75 -6.47 -13.02
N ARG A 244 -3.65 -6.97 -11.77
CA ARG A 244 -3.37 -6.11 -10.62
C ARG A 244 -2.08 -5.32 -10.86
N GLY A 245 -2.13 -4.02 -10.57
CA GLY A 245 -1.02 -3.12 -10.82
C GLY A 245 -1.10 -2.40 -12.16
N HIS A 246 -1.97 -2.83 -13.08
CA HIS A 246 -2.28 -2.00 -14.23
C HIS A 246 -2.88 -0.66 -13.79
N ILE A 247 -2.58 0.38 -14.57
CA ILE A 247 -3.00 1.75 -14.28
C ILE A 247 -3.90 2.23 -15.41
N ILE A 248 -5.07 2.76 -15.06
CA ILE A 248 -5.97 3.43 -15.99
C ILE A 248 -5.68 4.93 -15.91
N SER A 249 -5.10 5.49 -16.96
CA SER A 249 -4.59 6.87 -17.02
C SER A 249 -4.32 7.25 -18.48
N ASN A 250 -4.22 8.55 -18.76
CA ASN A 250 -3.73 9.08 -20.04
C ASN A 250 -2.28 9.60 -19.95
N ASN A 251 -1.66 9.50 -18.78
CA ASN A 251 -0.35 10.05 -18.53
C ASN A 251 0.46 9.11 -17.62
N GLU A 252 1.17 8.16 -18.23
CA GLU A 252 2.14 7.29 -17.57
C GLU A 252 3.42 7.20 -18.38
N ILE A 253 4.54 7.06 -17.67
CA ILE A 253 5.80 6.61 -18.23
C ILE A 253 5.77 5.09 -18.19
N SER A 254 6.04 4.43 -19.31
CA SER A 254 6.14 2.97 -19.40
C SER A 254 7.55 2.58 -19.85
N SER A 255 8.32 1.93 -18.97
CA SER A 255 9.70 1.52 -19.26
C SER A 255 10.08 0.22 -18.56
N ASN A 256 11.02 -0.52 -19.13
CA ASN A 256 11.69 -1.64 -18.48
C ASN A 256 13.12 -1.27 -18.00
N GLU A 257 13.64 -0.12 -18.40
CA GLU A 257 14.89 0.44 -17.89
C GLU A 257 14.57 1.74 -17.14
N ILE A 258 14.87 1.77 -15.84
CA ILE A 258 14.41 2.84 -14.95
C ILE A 258 15.60 3.30 -14.12
N GLU A 259 15.88 4.60 -14.13
CA GLU A 259 16.84 5.21 -13.23
C GLU A 259 16.09 5.73 -11.99
N LEU A 260 16.57 5.34 -10.80
CA LEU A 260 15.97 5.70 -9.52
C LEU A 260 16.98 6.44 -8.65
N GLU A 261 16.58 7.56 -8.08
CA GLU A 261 17.25 8.14 -6.92
C GLU A 261 16.85 7.36 -5.67
N CYS A 262 17.75 6.51 -5.18
CA CYS A 262 17.52 5.58 -4.08
C CYS A 262 18.05 6.10 -2.75
N SER A 263 17.22 5.96 -1.71
CA SER A 263 17.63 6.00 -0.31
C SER A 263 17.67 4.58 0.25
N VAL A 264 18.86 4.09 0.61
CA VAL A 264 19.08 2.73 1.09
C VAL A 264 18.77 2.62 2.58
N SER A 265 17.97 1.64 2.97
CA SER A 265 17.61 1.39 4.37
C SER A 265 18.85 1.09 5.22
N LYS A 266 18.90 1.67 6.42
CA LYS A 266 19.95 1.41 7.43
C LYS A 266 19.91 -0.03 7.96
N PHE A 267 18.80 -0.74 7.75
CA PHE A 267 18.59 -2.11 8.22
C PHE A 267 18.79 -3.16 7.11
N SER A 268 19.30 -2.75 5.96
CA SER A 268 19.57 -3.62 4.81
C SER A 268 21.04 -4.04 4.72
N GLN A 269 21.36 -4.92 3.75
CA GLN A 269 22.74 -5.28 3.39
C GLN A 269 23.36 -4.32 2.35
N GLY A 270 22.65 -3.26 1.94
CA GLY A 270 23.07 -2.40 0.84
C GLY A 270 22.58 -2.90 -0.53
N LEU A 271 23.07 -2.25 -1.59
CA LEU A 271 22.80 -2.59 -2.98
C LEU A 271 24.12 -2.94 -3.69
N SER A 272 24.07 -3.89 -4.63
CA SER A 272 25.24 -4.27 -5.43
C SER A 272 24.86 -4.38 -6.90
N VAL A 273 25.73 -3.89 -7.79
CA VAL A 273 25.58 -4.07 -9.24
C VAL A 273 25.55 -5.57 -9.56
N GLY A 274 24.66 -5.95 -10.47
CA GLY A 274 24.44 -7.34 -10.89
C GLY A 274 23.48 -8.13 -10.00
N SER A 275 23.13 -7.61 -8.81
CA SER A 275 22.13 -8.26 -7.94
C SER A 275 20.75 -8.28 -8.59
N THR A 276 20.00 -9.35 -8.31
CA THR A 276 18.58 -9.46 -8.67
C THR A 276 17.75 -9.18 -7.42
N LEU A 277 16.92 -8.15 -7.51
CA LEU A 277 15.97 -7.76 -6.47
C LEU A 277 14.54 -7.90 -7.01
N HIS A 278 13.57 -7.64 -6.15
CA HIS A 278 12.18 -7.48 -6.52
C HIS A 278 11.78 -6.02 -6.34
N LEU A 279 11.12 -5.46 -7.34
CA LEU A 279 10.62 -4.10 -7.32
C LEU A 279 9.15 -4.08 -6.96
N TYR A 280 8.72 -3.12 -6.15
CA TYR A 280 7.33 -2.75 -5.97
C TYR A 280 7.13 -1.27 -6.29
N VAL A 281 6.11 -0.95 -7.06
CA VAL A 281 5.67 0.43 -7.33
C VAL A 281 4.17 0.41 -7.55
N THR A 282 3.43 1.32 -6.90
CA THR A 282 1.96 1.25 -6.83
C THR A 282 1.50 -0.16 -6.42
N LEU A 283 0.84 -0.92 -7.32
CA LEU A 283 0.50 -2.34 -7.11
C LEU A 283 1.23 -3.30 -8.08
N GLN A 284 2.18 -2.80 -8.86
CA GLN A 284 3.05 -3.62 -9.71
C GLN A 284 4.17 -4.25 -8.88
N SER A 285 4.59 -5.45 -9.28
CA SER A 285 5.67 -6.19 -8.64
C SER A 285 6.39 -7.07 -9.65
N THR A 286 7.70 -6.89 -9.85
CA THR A 286 8.47 -7.68 -10.83
C THR A 286 9.94 -7.82 -10.39
N PRO A 287 10.64 -8.92 -10.74
CA PRO A 287 12.08 -9.01 -10.55
C PRO A 287 12.82 -7.96 -11.40
N VAL A 288 13.88 -7.40 -10.83
CA VAL A 288 14.73 -6.40 -11.48
C VAL A 288 16.21 -6.71 -11.23
N LYS A 289 17.06 -6.35 -12.20
CA LYS A 289 18.51 -6.43 -12.07
C LYS A 289 19.09 -5.04 -11.94
N ILE A 290 19.97 -4.84 -10.96
CA ILE A 290 20.75 -3.60 -10.86
C ILE A 290 21.84 -3.64 -11.92
N THR A 291 21.81 -2.70 -12.87
CA THR A 291 22.79 -2.63 -13.97
C THR A 291 23.86 -1.58 -13.69
N LYS A 292 23.52 -0.53 -12.94
CA LYS A 292 24.46 0.55 -12.60
C LYS A 292 24.11 1.17 -11.24
N ILE A 293 25.13 1.57 -10.49
CA ILE A 293 24.98 2.42 -9.30
C ILE A 293 25.94 3.60 -9.45
N THR A 294 25.43 4.81 -9.24
CA THR A 294 26.22 6.05 -9.26
C THR A 294 26.02 6.80 -7.95
N ARG A 295 27.09 7.27 -7.33
CA ARG A 295 27.07 8.08 -6.12
C ARG A 295 28.11 9.18 -6.23
N ASP A 296 27.73 10.41 -5.87
CA ASP A 296 28.62 11.58 -5.94
C ASP A 296 29.25 11.76 -7.34
N GLY A 297 28.50 11.42 -8.40
CA GLY A 297 28.94 11.49 -9.79
C GLY A 297 29.88 10.37 -10.25
N GLN A 298 30.17 9.38 -9.41
CA GLN A 298 31.05 8.26 -9.72
C GLN A 298 30.30 6.93 -9.75
N ASP A 299 30.67 6.08 -10.70
CA ASP A 299 30.13 4.72 -10.79
C ASP A 299 30.78 3.86 -9.70
N ILE A 300 29.93 3.19 -8.91
CA ILE A 300 30.35 2.31 -7.82
C ILE A 300 29.72 0.93 -7.99
N THR A 301 30.35 -0.10 -7.43
CA THR A 301 29.82 -1.47 -7.50
C THR A 301 28.87 -1.80 -6.36
N GLU A 302 28.98 -1.09 -5.23
CA GLU A 302 28.18 -1.33 -4.02
C GLU A 302 27.78 -0.02 -3.35
N ALA A 303 26.50 0.12 -2.99
CA ALA A 303 26.00 1.21 -2.15
C ALA A 303 25.67 0.68 -0.74
N PRO A 304 26.32 1.20 0.32
CA PRO A 304 26.13 0.69 1.67
C PRO A 304 24.76 1.09 2.26
N ALA A 305 24.35 0.39 3.31
CA ALA A 305 23.16 0.73 4.08
C ALA A 305 23.17 2.20 4.56
N GLY A 306 22.03 2.88 4.47
CA GLY A 306 21.88 4.28 4.88
C GLY A 306 22.43 5.31 3.88
N SER A 307 22.94 4.89 2.72
CA SER A 307 23.43 5.81 1.68
C SER A 307 22.31 6.28 0.74
N VAL A 308 22.60 7.34 0.00
CA VAL A 308 21.81 7.80 -1.15
C VAL A 308 22.63 7.59 -2.41
N CYS A 309 22.02 7.05 -3.45
CA CYS A 309 22.67 6.78 -4.74
C CYS A 309 21.65 6.77 -5.88
N ARG A 310 22.12 6.96 -7.11
CA ARG A 310 21.33 6.66 -8.31
C ARG A 310 21.54 5.20 -8.70
N VAL A 311 20.46 4.55 -9.10
CA VAL A 311 20.44 3.12 -9.43
C VAL A 311 19.71 2.96 -10.76
N LEU A 312 20.41 2.43 -11.76
CA LEU A 312 19.76 1.97 -12.99
C LEU A 312 19.34 0.52 -12.78
N ILE A 313 18.05 0.26 -12.98
CA ILE A 313 17.47 -1.07 -12.91
C ILE A 313 16.91 -1.48 -14.27
N ASN A 314 17.04 -2.77 -14.58
CA ASN A 314 16.39 -3.40 -15.71
C ASN A 314 15.35 -4.41 -15.20
N ALA A 315 14.09 -4.18 -15.56
CA ALA A 315 12.96 -5.02 -15.21
C ALA A 315 12.69 -6.07 -16.29
N GLY A 316 12.24 -7.25 -15.86
CA GLY A 316 11.85 -8.32 -16.78
C GLY A 316 10.63 -7.98 -17.64
N GLU A 317 9.85 -6.99 -17.24
CA GLU A 317 8.60 -6.57 -17.86
C GLU A 317 8.51 -5.04 -17.86
N VAL A 318 7.65 -4.47 -18.72
CA VAL A 318 7.40 -3.03 -18.75
C VAL A 318 6.63 -2.61 -17.50
N ILE A 319 7.14 -1.60 -16.80
CA ILE A 319 6.51 -1.02 -15.62
C ILE A 319 5.97 0.35 -15.99
N SER A 320 4.76 0.65 -15.53
CA SER A 320 4.12 1.96 -15.75
C SER A 320 4.06 2.78 -14.47
N TYR A 321 4.47 4.04 -14.53
CA TYR A 321 4.59 4.89 -13.35
C TYR A 321 4.56 6.37 -13.72
N ASN A 322 4.50 7.24 -12.72
CA ASN A 322 4.81 8.65 -12.86
C ASN A 322 6.00 9.06 -11.97
N GLU A 323 6.49 10.28 -12.16
CA GLU A 323 7.65 10.85 -11.43
C GLU A 323 7.47 10.91 -9.90
N ARG A 324 6.24 10.75 -9.39
CA ARG A 324 5.93 10.83 -7.96
C ARG A 324 5.74 9.45 -7.32
N ASP A 325 5.69 8.39 -8.12
CA ASP A 325 5.47 7.05 -7.60
C ASP A 325 6.72 6.57 -6.85
N VAL A 326 6.48 6.06 -5.64
CA VAL A 326 7.55 5.54 -4.79
C VAL A 326 7.83 4.09 -5.16
N PHE A 327 9.06 3.83 -5.54
CA PHE A 327 9.58 2.49 -5.77
C PHE A 327 10.16 1.91 -4.48
N VAL A 328 10.00 0.62 -4.27
CA VAL A 328 10.62 -0.11 -3.16
C VAL A 328 11.35 -1.34 -3.70
N LEU A 329 12.65 -1.39 -3.44
CA LEU A 329 13.50 -2.52 -3.78
C LEU A 329 13.56 -3.51 -2.61
N VAL A 330 13.42 -4.79 -2.92
CA VAL A 330 13.24 -5.87 -1.94
C VAL A 330 14.12 -7.06 -2.31
N ASP A 331 14.91 -7.57 -1.37
CA ASP A 331 15.61 -8.85 -1.51
C ASP A 331 14.77 -9.96 -0.89
N LEU A 332 14.15 -10.79 -1.73
CA LEU A 332 13.29 -11.90 -1.29
C LEU A 332 14.07 -13.03 -0.61
N ASN A 333 15.40 -13.08 -0.76
CA ASN A 333 16.24 -14.11 -0.15
C ASN A 333 16.64 -13.77 1.29
N ASN A 334 16.47 -12.51 1.71
CA ASN A 334 16.80 -12.11 3.07
C ASN A 334 15.74 -12.61 4.05
N LYS A 335 16.15 -13.56 4.91
CA LYS A 335 15.25 -14.23 5.87
C LYS A 335 14.88 -13.38 7.09
N LYS A 336 15.57 -12.27 7.34
CA LYS A 336 15.34 -11.42 8.52
C LYS A 336 14.48 -10.20 8.17
N GLN A 337 14.85 -9.49 7.11
CA GLN A 337 14.21 -8.25 6.69
C GLN A 337 14.47 -8.09 5.18
N ARG A 338 13.41 -7.94 4.37
CA ARG A 338 13.52 -7.99 2.91
C ARG A 338 13.63 -6.63 2.24
N LEU A 339 13.19 -5.53 2.87
CA LEU A 339 13.10 -4.21 2.22
C LEU A 339 14.45 -3.48 2.23
N ILE A 340 14.96 -3.16 1.05
CA ILE A 340 16.33 -2.66 0.87
C ILE A 340 16.38 -1.15 0.68
N ALA A 341 15.57 -0.60 -0.22
CA ALA A 341 15.66 0.82 -0.57
C ALA A 341 14.32 1.38 -1.04
N ARG A 342 14.16 2.69 -0.85
CA ARG A 342 13.13 3.53 -1.48
C ARG A 342 13.77 4.20 -2.70
N GLY A 343 13.09 4.21 -3.84
CA GLY A 343 13.49 4.95 -5.04
C GLY A 343 12.41 5.93 -5.50
N LEU A 344 12.84 7.05 -6.08
CA LEU A 344 12.00 7.92 -6.91
C LEU A 344 12.59 7.94 -8.33
N PRO A 345 11.78 8.04 -9.40
CA PRO A 345 12.29 8.28 -10.75
C PRO A 345 13.23 9.50 -10.78
N ALA A 346 14.41 9.33 -11.39
CA ALA A 346 15.47 10.34 -11.45
C ALA A 346 15.34 11.31 -12.64
#